data_AF-A0AAP5WD35-F1
#
_entry.id   AF-A0AAP5WD35-F1
#
_cell.length_a   1.000
_cell.length_b   1.000
_cell.length_c   1.000
_cell.angle_alpha   90.00
_cell.angle_beta   90.00
_cell.angle_gamma   90.00
#
_symmetry.space_group_name_H-M   'P 1'
#
loop_
_entity.id
_entity.type
_entity.pdbx_description
1 polymer ?
#
loop_
_entity_poly.entity_id
_entity_poly.type
_entity_poly.pdbx_seq_one_letter_code
_entity_poly.pdbx_strand_id
1 'polypeptide(L)'
;MLKKGETPKNEAIVTVNYSKDTIVENNGDKTNSVSEVTVHRTIHYTGAGAKTPTNIVQDVIYKAVTDKTVGKTVWTPQGFYTAITSPHVAGYTADKETVLDVIPKAIIMSEGTQPADINVTVKYSADTLVPNNGNETNPVNEVTIHRVIHYIGAGISTPKDVIQNVIYKAMTNKTTGETAWTPQGSYAEVTSPTVTGYTAGSRYPSESDSFN
;
A
#
# COMPACT_ATOMS: atom_id res chain seq x y z
N MET A 1 -26.08 -54.43 -51.74
CA MET A 1 -26.50 -55.80 -51.33
C MET A 1 -25.23 -56.61 -51.11
N LEU A 2 -25.01 -57.10 -49.88
CA LEU A 2 -23.86 -57.92 -49.51
C LEU A 2 -24.01 -59.34 -50.07
N LYS A 3 -22.93 -59.95 -50.58
CA LYS A 3 -22.88 -61.38 -50.93
C LYS A 3 -22.33 -62.20 -49.75
N LYS A 4 -22.87 -63.41 -49.62
CA LYS A 4 -22.58 -64.41 -48.58
C LYS A 4 -21.14 -64.93 -48.68
N GLY A 5 -20.36 -64.81 -47.59
CA GLY A 5 -19.10 -65.54 -47.39
C GLY A 5 -17.84 -64.70 -47.14
N GLU A 6 -17.94 -63.37 -47.03
CA GLU A 6 -16.82 -62.52 -46.65
C GLU A 6 -16.36 -62.84 -45.22
N THR A 7 -15.10 -63.24 -45.06
CA THR A 7 -14.43 -63.29 -43.76
C THR A 7 -14.39 -61.87 -43.18
N PRO A 8 -14.77 -61.66 -41.90
CA PRO A 8 -14.57 -60.38 -41.25
C PRO A 8 -13.09 -60.00 -41.37
N LYS A 9 -12.78 -58.89 -42.03
CA LYS A 9 -11.42 -58.34 -42.00
C LYS A 9 -11.15 -57.97 -40.56
N ASN A 10 -10.05 -58.51 -40.01
CA ASN A 10 -9.58 -58.25 -38.65
C ASN A 10 -9.87 -56.81 -38.24
N GLU A 11 -10.59 -56.68 -37.12
CA GLU A 11 -10.77 -55.42 -36.42
C GLU A 11 -9.39 -54.79 -36.23
N ALA A 12 -9.30 -53.49 -36.50
CA ALA A 12 -8.06 -52.74 -36.39
C ALA A 12 -7.42 -53.02 -35.01
N ILE A 13 -6.21 -53.58 -35.01
CA ILE A 13 -5.42 -53.71 -33.80
C ILE A 13 -4.98 -52.29 -33.43
N VAL A 14 -5.69 -51.69 -32.47
CA VAL A 14 -5.29 -50.41 -31.86
C VAL A 14 -4.18 -50.73 -30.85
N THR A 15 -2.94 -50.52 -31.25
CA THR A 15 -1.80 -50.61 -30.35
C THR A 15 -1.68 -49.31 -29.55
N VAL A 16 -2.01 -49.36 -28.26
CA VAL A 16 -1.79 -48.25 -27.33
C VAL A 16 -0.44 -48.48 -26.65
N ASN A 17 0.55 -47.67 -27.02
CA ASN A 17 1.86 -47.68 -26.36
C ASN A 17 1.78 -46.84 -25.08
N TYR A 18 2.05 -47.46 -23.94
CA TYR A 18 2.26 -46.76 -22.67
C TYR A 18 3.76 -46.54 -22.46
N SER A 19 4.20 -45.28 -22.47
CA SER A 19 5.54 -44.91 -22.02
C SER A 19 5.51 -44.62 -20.52
N LYS A 20 6.56 -45.03 -19.81
CA LYS A 20 6.78 -44.64 -18.41
C LYS A 20 7.10 -43.15 -18.35
N ASP A 21 6.31 -42.38 -17.62
CA ASP A 21 6.67 -40.98 -17.31
C ASP A 21 7.99 -40.96 -16.54
N THR A 22 8.99 -40.30 -17.10
CA THR A 22 10.24 -40.00 -16.39
C THR A 22 10.10 -38.63 -15.76
N ILE A 23 9.63 -38.59 -14.51
CA ILE A 23 9.77 -37.40 -13.66
C ILE A 23 11.25 -37.32 -13.28
N VAL A 24 11.98 -36.42 -13.94
CA VAL A 24 13.39 -36.18 -13.64
C VAL A 24 13.41 -34.98 -12.69
N GLU A 25 13.75 -35.20 -11.42
CA GLU A 25 14.37 -34.11 -10.64
C GLU A 25 15.59 -33.70 -11.45
N ASN A 26 15.63 -32.46 -11.94
CA ASN A 26 16.64 -32.05 -12.89
C ASN A 26 18.04 -32.03 -12.24
N ASN A 27 18.68 -33.19 -12.17
CA ASN A 27 20.06 -33.42 -11.75
C ASN A 27 21.05 -33.35 -12.94
N GLY A 28 20.66 -32.68 -14.03
CA GLY A 28 21.53 -32.21 -15.11
C GLY A 28 22.14 -33.25 -16.06
N ASP A 29 21.90 -33.08 -17.38
CA ASP A 29 23.01 -33.13 -18.36
C ASP A 29 22.73 -32.26 -19.63
N LYS A 30 23.79 -31.55 -20.03
CA LYS A 30 24.12 -30.64 -21.15
C LYS A 30 23.09 -30.54 -22.30
N THR A 31 22.27 -29.49 -22.43
CA THR A 31 22.73 -28.30 -23.19
C THR A 31 21.92 -27.01 -22.95
N ASN A 32 20.87 -26.99 -22.10
CA ASN A 32 20.23 -25.76 -21.56
C ASN A 32 19.07 -26.08 -20.59
N SER A 33 19.30 -26.96 -19.61
CA SER A 33 18.29 -27.28 -18.59
C SER A 33 18.46 -26.35 -17.39
N VAL A 34 17.69 -25.27 -17.33
CA VAL A 34 17.64 -24.37 -16.16
C VAL A 34 16.82 -25.06 -15.06
N SER A 35 17.46 -25.41 -13.95
CA SER A 35 16.79 -26.04 -12.78
C SER A 35 16.14 -25.01 -11.86
N GLU A 36 16.57 -23.74 -11.95
CA GLU A 36 16.01 -22.64 -11.18
C GLU A 36 16.18 -21.30 -11.91
N VAL A 37 15.25 -20.38 -11.68
CA VAL A 37 15.31 -19.01 -12.21
C VAL A 37 14.87 -18.04 -11.12
N THR A 38 15.50 -16.87 -11.09
CA THR A 38 15.07 -15.77 -10.23
C THR A 38 14.06 -14.92 -10.98
N VAL A 39 12.89 -14.72 -10.38
CA VAL A 39 11.84 -13.85 -10.89
C VAL A 39 11.81 -12.58 -10.07
N HIS A 40 11.99 -11.44 -10.74
CA HIS A 40 12.10 -10.14 -10.11
C HIS A 40 10.72 -9.47 -10.01
N ARG A 41 10.43 -8.85 -8.86
CA ARG A 41 9.37 -7.86 -8.71
C ARG A 41 10.02 -6.49 -8.56
N THR A 42 9.86 -5.65 -9.59
CA THR A 42 10.34 -4.28 -9.58
C THR A 42 9.20 -3.33 -9.19
N ILE A 43 9.39 -2.58 -8.11
CA ILE A 43 8.55 -1.46 -7.72
C ILE A 43 9.15 -0.20 -8.31
N HIS A 44 8.49 0.35 -9.33
CA HIS A 44 8.90 1.53 -10.05
C HIS A 44 8.18 2.77 -9.50
N TYR A 45 8.95 3.74 -9.00
CA TYR A 45 8.42 5.00 -8.51
C TYR A 45 8.48 6.07 -9.61
N THR A 46 7.42 6.89 -9.72
CA THR A 46 7.32 7.95 -10.74
C THR A 46 6.63 9.20 -10.19
N GLY A 47 6.80 10.34 -10.85
CA GLY A 47 5.93 11.53 -10.64
C GLY A 47 6.44 12.61 -9.69
N ALA A 48 7.57 12.41 -8.99
CA ALA A 48 8.15 13.43 -8.10
C ALA A 48 9.37 14.17 -8.69
N GLY A 49 9.55 14.13 -10.02
CA GLY A 49 10.67 14.78 -10.71
C GLY A 49 12.02 14.30 -10.17
N ALA A 50 12.93 15.23 -9.86
CA ALA A 50 14.25 14.93 -9.29
C ALA A 50 14.20 14.29 -7.88
N LYS A 51 13.06 14.36 -7.19
CA LYS A 51 12.84 13.73 -5.88
C LYS A 51 12.24 12.32 -5.98
N THR A 52 12.06 11.80 -7.19
CA THR A 52 11.51 10.45 -7.40
C THR A 52 12.45 9.42 -6.76
N PRO A 53 11.96 8.56 -5.85
CA PRO A 53 12.78 7.51 -5.25
C PRO A 53 13.32 6.53 -6.29
N THR A 54 14.43 5.86 -5.95
CA THR A 54 14.97 4.75 -6.75
C THR A 54 14.04 3.53 -6.67
N ASN A 55 13.99 2.74 -7.75
CA ASN A 55 13.25 1.50 -7.79
C ASN A 55 13.71 0.53 -6.70
N ILE A 56 12.77 -0.27 -6.20
CA ILE A 56 13.06 -1.41 -5.32
C ILE A 56 12.83 -2.69 -6.12
N VAL A 57 13.78 -3.62 -6.04
CA VAL A 57 13.68 -4.94 -6.67
C VAL A 57 13.65 -6.00 -5.57
N GLN A 58 12.73 -6.95 -5.69
CA GLN A 58 12.65 -8.13 -4.83
C GLN A 58 12.69 -9.38 -5.69
N ASP A 59 13.25 -10.44 -5.12
CA ASP A 59 13.55 -11.66 -5.86
C ASP A 59 12.81 -12.85 -5.25
N VAL A 60 12.24 -13.69 -6.10
CA VAL A 60 11.76 -15.02 -5.72
C VAL A 60 12.36 -16.04 -6.68
N ILE A 61 13.01 -17.05 -6.12
CA ILE A 61 13.54 -18.18 -6.89
C ILE A 61 12.39 -19.14 -7.22
N TYR A 62 12.33 -19.60 -8.46
CA TYR A 62 11.44 -20.66 -8.91
C TYR A 62 12.27 -21.87 -9.31
N LYS A 63 11.90 -23.05 -8.81
CA LYS A 63 12.51 -24.32 -9.20
C LYS A 63 11.68 -25.03 -10.25
N ALA A 64 12.35 -25.64 -11.22
CA ALA A 64 11.73 -26.35 -12.33
C ALA A 64 11.69 -27.86 -12.13
N VAL A 65 10.55 -28.47 -12.50
CA VAL A 65 10.44 -29.91 -12.77
C VAL A 65 9.86 -30.06 -14.18
N THR A 66 10.56 -30.77 -15.06
CA THR A 66 10.16 -30.94 -16.46
C THR A 66 9.76 -32.38 -16.76
N ASP A 67 8.56 -32.53 -17.29
CA ASP A 67 8.12 -33.75 -17.95
C ASP A 67 8.46 -33.66 -19.44
N LYS A 68 9.51 -34.39 -19.84
CA LYS A 68 9.99 -34.43 -21.23
C LYS A 68 9.06 -35.21 -22.17
N THR A 69 8.19 -36.06 -21.65
CA THR A 69 7.26 -36.83 -22.48
C THR A 69 6.13 -35.93 -22.99
N VAL A 70 5.69 -34.99 -22.14
CA VAL A 70 4.63 -34.02 -22.45
C VAL A 70 5.21 -32.67 -22.89
N GLY A 71 6.50 -32.42 -22.70
CA GLY A 71 7.16 -31.16 -23.04
C GLY A 71 6.68 -30.00 -22.16
N LYS A 72 6.47 -30.26 -20.86
CA LYS A 72 5.95 -29.29 -19.89
C LYS A 72 6.88 -29.13 -18.70
N THR A 73 7.00 -27.91 -18.20
CA THR A 73 7.77 -27.57 -17.01
C THR A 73 6.86 -26.95 -15.96
N VAL A 74 6.90 -27.50 -14.74
CA VAL A 74 6.28 -26.93 -13.55
C VAL A 74 7.32 -26.07 -12.83
N TRP A 75 7.01 -24.79 -12.65
CA TRP A 75 7.84 -23.83 -11.91
C TRP A 75 7.21 -23.58 -10.54
N THR A 76 7.92 -23.94 -9.46
CA THR A 76 7.45 -23.80 -8.09
C THR A 76 8.23 -22.70 -7.34
N PRO A 77 7.58 -21.63 -6.87
CA PRO A 77 8.26 -20.56 -6.15
C PRO A 77 8.78 -21.03 -4.79
N GLN A 78 9.93 -20.51 -4.38
CA GLN A 78 10.63 -20.82 -3.13
C GLN A 78 10.61 -19.62 -2.17
N GLY A 79 9.49 -18.87 -2.15
CA GLY A 79 9.35 -17.67 -1.34
C GLY A 79 8.15 -16.82 -1.74
N PHE A 80 8.12 -15.60 -1.25
CA PHE A 80 7.10 -14.60 -1.52
C PHE A 80 7.72 -13.20 -1.54
N TYR A 81 7.05 -12.26 -2.19
CA TYR A 81 7.47 -10.86 -2.19
C TYR A 81 6.85 -10.16 -0.97
N THR A 82 7.67 -9.58 -0.10
CA THR A 82 7.19 -8.88 1.10
C THR A 82 6.52 -7.55 0.76
N ALA A 83 5.66 -7.04 1.66
CA ALA A 83 5.10 -5.70 1.51
C ALA A 83 6.21 -4.63 1.64
N ILE A 84 6.08 -3.54 0.87
CA ILE A 84 7.02 -2.42 0.86
C ILE A 84 6.24 -1.12 1.03
N THR A 85 6.56 -0.38 2.10
CA THR A 85 6.05 0.97 2.28
C THR A 85 6.73 1.93 1.30
N SER A 86 5.93 2.75 0.62
CA SER A 86 6.44 3.76 -0.31
C SER A 86 7.24 4.83 0.46
N PRO A 87 8.44 5.22 -0.03
CA PRO A 87 9.23 6.26 0.62
C PRO A 87 8.46 7.58 0.77
N HIS A 88 8.59 8.23 1.91
CA HIS A 88 8.02 9.57 2.07
C HIS A 88 8.76 10.57 1.18
N VAL A 89 8.02 11.40 0.42
CA VAL A 89 8.57 12.46 -0.42
C VAL A 89 7.90 13.78 -0.08
N ALA A 90 8.64 14.71 0.51
CA ALA A 90 8.08 15.98 0.97
C ALA A 90 7.38 16.77 -0.16
N GLY A 91 6.09 17.08 0.06
CA GLY A 91 5.23 17.80 -0.88
C GLY A 91 4.63 16.92 -1.99
N TYR A 92 4.70 15.59 -1.84
CA TYR A 92 4.08 14.62 -2.72
C TYR A 92 3.43 13.48 -1.93
N THR A 93 2.32 12.97 -2.46
CA THR A 93 1.62 11.80 -1.93
C THR A 93 1.69 10.66 -2.94
N ALA A 94 2.09 9.48 -2.48
CA ALA A 94 2.05 8.25 -3.26
C ALA A 94 0.60 7.76 -3.42
N ASP A 95 0.23 7.31 -4.61
CA ASP A 95 -1.06 6.65 -4.86
C ASP A 95 -1.22 5.33 -4.09
N LYS A 96 -0.09 4.70 -3.73
CA LYS A 96 0.00 3.49 -2.91
C LYS A 96 0.95 3.78 -1.76
N GLU A 97 0.41 3.98 -0.56
CA GLU A 97 1.23 4.12 0.64
C GLU A 97 2.05 2.85 0.90
N THR A 98 1.48 1.68 0.62
CA THR A 98 2.17 0.39 0.70
C THR A 98 1.86 -0.45 -0.54
N VAL A 99 2.91 -1.02 -1.14
CA VAL A 99 2.80 -2.12 -2.09
C VAL A 99 2.70 -3.41 -1.30
N LEU A 100 1.56 -4.10 -1.41
CA LEU A 100 1.28 -5.30 -0.62
C LEU A 100 2.22 -6.46 -0.97
N ASP A 101 2.28 -7.44 -0.07
CA ASP A 101 2.95 -8.70 -0.30
C ASP A 101 2.26 -9.52 -1.39
N VAL A 102 3.01 -10.42 -2.01
CA VAL A 102 2.50 -11.33 -3.05
C VAL A 102 3.07 -12.72 -2.79
N ILE A 103 2.17 -13.69 -2.60
CA ILE A 103 2.51 -15.11 -2.52
C ILE A 103 2.30 -15.73 -3.92
N PRO A 104 3.36 -15.92 -4.70
CA PRO A 104 3.25 -16.53 -6.02
C PRO A 104 2.79 -17.98 -5.93
N LYS A 105 2.09 -18.45 -6.97
CA LYS A 105 1.67 -19.85 -7.12
C LYS A 105 2.59 -20.58 -8.09
N ALA A 106 2.62 -21.90 -8.00
CA ALA A 106 3.24 -22.72 -9.02
C ALA A 106 2.55 -22.52 -10.37
N ILE A 107 3.33 -22.54 -11.45
CA ILE A 107 2.84 -22.33 -12.81
C ILE A 107 3.36 -23.44 -13.72
N ILE A 108 2.57 -23.81 -14.73
CA ILE A 108 2.93 -24.83 -15.71
C ILE A 108 3.13 -24.13 -17.05
N MET A 109 4.28 -24.34 -17.67
CA MET A 109 4.63 -23.73 -18.94
C MET A 109 5.19 -24.78 -19.91
N SER A 110 5.38 -24.43 -21.18
CA SER A 110 6.04 -25.33 -22.13
C SER A 110 7.52 -25.47 -21.80
N GLU A 111 8.11 -26.62 -22.10
CA GLU A 111 9.55 -26.83 -21.94
C GLU A 111 10.34 -25.72 -22.65
N GLY A 112 11.37 -25.19 -21.99
CA GLY A 112 12.18 -24.09 -22.49
C GLY A 112 11.61 -22.68 -22.24
N THR A 113 10.45 -22.55 -21.59
CA THR A 113 9.90 -21.25 -21.18
C THR A 113 10.07 -20.99 -19.69
N GLN A 114 10.27 -19.72 -19.33
CA GLN A 114 10.54 -19.27 -17.96
C GLN A 114 9.43 -18.33 -17.47
N PRO A 115 9.17 -18.26 -16.15
CA PRO A 115 8.34 -17.23 -15.57
C PRO A 115 8.89 -15.83 -15.85
N ALA A 116 7.99 -14.87 -16.09
CA ALA A 116 8.36 -13.49 -16.37
C ALA A 116 8.41 -12.64 -15.09
N ASP A 117 9.23 -11.59 -15.12
CA ASP A 117 9.29 -10.58 -14.07
C ASP A 117 7.97 -9.81 -13.91
N ILE A 118 7.80 -9.25 -12.72
CA ILE A 118 6.63 -8.49 -12.30
C ILE A 118 7.03 -7.02 -12.12
N ASN A 119 6.21 -6.11 -12.62
CA ASN A 119 6.40 -4.67 -12.43
C ASN A 119 5.20 -4.07 -11.71
N VAL A 120 5.46 -3.28 -10.68
CA VAL A 120 4.46 -2.51 -9.94
C VAL A 120 4.84 -1.04 -10.02
N THR A 121 3.92 -0.18 -10.44
CA THR A 121 4.16 1.27 -10.48
C THR A 121 3.49 1.96 -9.30
N VAL A 122 4.25 2.79 -8.60
CA VAL A 122 3.76 3.75 -7.60
C VAL A 122 3.97 5.15 -8.16
N LYS A 123 2.89 5.93 -8.18
CA LYS A 123 2.88 7.29 -8.73
C LYS A 123 2.73 8.29 -7.60
N TYR A 124 3.67 9.23 -7.54
CA TYR A 124 3.58 10.41 -6.70
C TYR A 124 2.82 11.52 -7.43
N SER A 125 1.89 12.13 -6.71
CA SER A 125 1.22 13.37 -7.13
C SER A 125 1.64 14.49 -6.19
N ALA A 126 1.91 15.67 -6.75
CA ALA A 126 2.25 16.83 -5.92
C ALA A 126 1.08 17.15 -4.99
N ASP A 127 1.39 17.41 -3.72
CA ASP A 127 0.38 17.84 -2.76
C ASP A 127 -0.14 19.22 -3.16
N THR A 128 -1.45 19.35 -3.20
CA THR A 128 -2.11 20.62 -3.53
C THR A 128 -2.02 21.61 -2.37
N LEU A 129 -2.09 21.11 -1.13
CA LEU A 129 -1.90 21.87 0.09
C LEU A 129 -0.58 21.45 0.73
N VAL A 130 0.36 22.37 0.84
CA VAL A 130 1.61 22.14 1.57
C VAL A 130 1.68 23.02 2.81
N PRO A 131 2.38 22.59 3.87
CA PRO A 131 2.74 23.49 4.95
C PRO A 131 3.40 24.75 4.40
N ASN A 132 2.90 25.91 4.80
CA ASN A 132 3.53 27.17 4.48
C ASN A 132 4.68 27.36 5.45
N ASN A 133 5.91 27.04 5.03
CA ASN A 133 7.10 27.22 5.88
C ASN A 133 7.50 28.70 6.08
N GLY A 134 6.69 29.64 5.61
CA GLY A 134 6.94 31.07 5.73
C GLY A 134 8.11 31.55 4.86
N ASN A 135 8.18 32.86 4.66
CA ASN A 135 9.36 33.51 4.09
C ASN A 135 10.49 33.51 5.14
N GLU A 136 11.76 33.41 4.72
CA GLU A 136 12.96 33.32 5.59
C GLU A 136 13.09 34.47 6.60
N THR A 137 12.34 35.56 6.42
CA THR A 137 12.38 36.74 7.29
C THR A 137 11.41 36.68 8.48
N ASN A 138 10.33 35.90 8.45
CA ASN A 138 9.43 35.70 9.60
C ASN A 138 8.47 34.49 9.43
N PRO A 139 8.93 33.25 9.65
CA PRO A 139 8.12 32.06 9.41
C PRO A 139 7.16 31.79 10.57
N VAL A 140 6.00 32.45 10.60
CA VAL A 140 4.90 32.02 11.48
C VAL A 140 4.07 31.00 10.71
N ASN A 141 4.52 29.74 10.73
CA ASN A 141 3.83 28.59 10.14
C ASN A 141 2.89 27.90 11.13
N GLU A 142 2.97 28.27 12.41
CA GLU A 142 2.18 27.72 13.51
C GLU A 142 1.74 28.85 14.47
N VAL A 143 0.48 28.85 14.89
CA VAL A 143 -0.06 29.73 15.94
C VAL A 143 -0.84 28.90 16.94
N THR A 144 -0.80 29.27 18.22
CA THR A 144 -1.61 28.63 19.26
C THR A 144 -2.75 29.57 19.66
N ILE A 145 -3.97 29.08 19.58
CA ILE A 145 -5.18 29.78 20.04
C ILE A 145 -5.60 29.17 21.37
N HIS A 146 -5.88 30.03 22.35
CA HIS A 146 -6.26 29.64 23.71
C HIS A 146 -7.74 29.97 23.95
N ARG A 147 -8.48 29.03 24.55
CA ARG A 147 -9.80 29.27 25.14
C ARG A 147 -9.68 29.17 26.66
N VAL A 148 -10.25 30.14 27.36
CA VAL A 148 -10.31 30.17 28.83
C VAL A 148 -11.76 29.99 29.27
N ILE A 149 -11.99 29.04 30.17
CA ILE A 149 -13.27 28.83 30.84
C ILE A 149 -13.13 29.42 32.24
N HIS A 150 -13.70 30.60 32.41
CA HIS A 150 -13.63 31.37 33.65
C HIS A 150 -14.83 31.03 34.56
N TYR A 151 -14.56 30.62 35.79
CA TYR A 151 -15.60 30.36 36.78
C TYR A 151 -15.76 31.56 37.72
N ILE A 152 -17.01 31.89 38.06
CA ILE A 152 -17.35 33.02 38.94
C ILE A 152 -18.48 32.64 39.91
N GLY A 153 -18.62 33.41 40.99
CA GLY A 153 -19.82 33.40 41.83
C GLY A 153 -19.78 32.58 43.13
N ALA A 154 -18.72 31.81 43.41
CA ALA A 154 -18.60 31.02 44.65
C ALA A 154 -17.58 31.60 45.66
N GLY A 155 -17.27 32.90 45.56
CA GLY A 155 -16.33 33.58 46.45
C GLY A 155 -14.95 32.88 46.48
N ILE A 156 -14.43 32.59 47.67
CA ILE A 156 -13.15 31.89 47.86
C ILE A 156 -13.18 30.43 47.37
N SER A 157 -14.37 29.87 47.13
CA SER A 157 -14.56 28.50 46.62
C SER A 157 -14.76 28.46 45.11
N THR A 158 -14.55 29.58 44.42
CA THR A 158 -14.62 29.64 42.96
C THR A 158 -13.51 28.78 42.33
N PRO A 159 -13.85 27.83 41.45
CA PRO A 159 -12.85 27.00 40.78
C PRO A 159 -11.86 27.84 39.95
N LYS A 160 -10.67 27.28 39.72
CA LYS A 160 -9.68 27.89 38.82
C LYS A 160 -10.14 27.76 37.37
N ASP A 161 -9.70 28.72 36.57
CA ASP A 161 -9.92 28.72 35.13
C ASP A 161 -9.35 27.46 34.47
N VAL A 162 -10.09 26.94 33.50
CA VAL A 162 -9.61 25.89 32.61
C VAL A 162 -9.15 26.54 31.31
N ILE A 163 -7.88 26.36 30.98
CA ILE A 163 -7.28 26.84 29.74
C ILE A 163 -7.13 25.64 28.80
N GLN A 164 -7.62 25.79 27.57
CA GLN A 164 -7.44 24.81 26.50
C GLN A 164 -6.79 25.48 25.29
N ASN A 165 -5.94 24.74 24.60
CA ASN A 165 -5.15 25.25 23.48
C ASN A 165 -5.44 24.45 22.22
N VAL A 166 -5.53 25.12 21.07
CA VAL A 166 -5.55 24.51 19.74
C VAL A 166 -4.47 25.16 18.90
N ILE A 167 -3.61 24.34 18.30
CA ILE A 167 -2.58 24.80 17.37
C ILE A 167 -3.20 24.90 15.98
N TYR A 168 -2.92 25.97 15.25
CA TYR A 168 -3.27 26.14 13.84
C TYR A 168 -1.99 26.17 13.02
N LYS A 169 -1.98 25.45 11.89
CA LYS A 169 -0.86 25.47 10.94
C LYS A 169 -1.26 26.18 9.66
N ALA A 170 -0.37 27.02 9.13
CA ALA A 170 -0.57 27.68 7.85
C ALA A 170 -0.31 26.70 6.72
N MET A 171 -1.25 26.59 5.79
CA MET A 171 -1.17 25.76 4.59
C MET A 171 -1.27 26.67 3.36
N THR A 172 -0.52 26.36 2.30
CA THR A 172 -0.59 27.04 1.01
C THR A 172 -1.12 26.09 -0.05
N ASN A 173 -2.13 26.53 -0.79
CA ASN A 173 -2.54 25.89 -2.02
C ASN A 173 -1.54 26.23 -3.14
N LYS A 174 -0.78 25.24 -3.60
CA LYS A 174 0.23 25.47 -4.65
C LYS A 174 -0.36 25.84 -6.01
N THR A 175 -1.63 25.52 -6.25
CA THR A 175 -2.30 25.81 -7.53
C THR A 175 -2.79 27.25 -7.57
N THR A 176 -3.38 27.74 -6.47
CA THR A 176 -3.98 29.09 -6.41
C THR A 176 -3.07 30.12 -5.75
N GLY A 177 -2.06 29.69 -4.98
CA GLY A 177 -1.23 30.53 -4.12
C GLY A 177 -1.92 30.95 -2.82
N GLU A 178 -3.18 30.58 -2.60
CA GLU A 178 -3.96 30.96 -1.42
C GLU A 178 -3.45 30.28 -0.15
N THR A 179 -3.57 30.97 0.98
CA THR A 179 -3.17 30.46 2.30
C THR A 179 -4.36 30.31 3.22
N ALA A 180 -4.39 29.22 3.99
CA ALA A 180 -5.41 28.96 5.01
C ALA A 180 -4.77 28.42 6.29
N TRP A 181 -5.42 28.65 7.43
CA TRP A 181 -5.01 28.09 8.73
C TRP A 181 -5.83 26.85 9.06
N THR A 182 -5.19 25.73 9.34
CA THR A 182 -5.87 24.45 9.65
C THR A 182 -5.64 24.07 11.11
N PRO A 183 -6.70 23.86 11.92
CA PRO A 183 -6.57 23.46 13.32
C PRO A 183 -6.00 22.04 13.44
N GLN A 184 -5.14 21.84 14.44
CA GLN A 184 -4.50 20.58 14.79
C GLN A 184 -5.14 20.02 16.07
N GLY A 185 -6.44 19.75 16.00
CA GLY A 185 -7.26 19.28 17.11
C GLY A 185 -8.47 20.17 17.38
N SER A 186 -9.13 19.92 18.50
CA SER A 186 -10.31 20.67 18.96
C SER A 186 -10.26 20.89 20.46
N TYR A 187 -11.04 21.85 20.97
CA TYR A 187 -11.21 22.01 22.41
C TYR A 187 -12.00 20.83 22.98
N ALA A 188 -11.48 20.20 24.03
CA ALA A 188 -12.21 19.15 24.73
C ALA A 188 -13.46 19.72 25.43
N GLU A 189 -14.47 18.88 25.61
CA GLU A 189 -15.59 19.22 26.47
C GLU A 189 -15.10 19.39 27.92
N VAL A 190 -15.61 20.41 28.63
CA VAL A 190 -15.24 20.69 30.02
C VAL A 190 -16.49 20.64 30.88
N THR A 191 -16.50 19.71 31.82
CA THR A 191 -17.53 19.63 32.86
C THR A 191 -17.21 20.63 33.96
N SER A 192 -18.19 21.49 34.31
CA SER A 192 -18.05 22.42 35.42
C SER A 192 -17.82 21.68 36.75
N PRO A 193 -16.80 22.07 37.55
CA PRO A 193 -16.58 21.47 38.86
C PRO A 193 -17.80 21.62 39.77
N THR A 194 -18.06 20.60 40.59
CA THR A 194 -19.08 20.67 41.63
C THR A 194 -18.55 21.50 42.80
N VAL A 195 -19.30 22.50 43.24
CA VAL A 195 -18.99 23.32 44.42
C VAL A 195 -20.13 23.17 45.43
N THR A 196 -19.84 22.72 46.64
CA THR A 196 -20.86 22.47 47.68
C THR A 196 -21.69 23.72 47.97
N GLY A 197 -23.01 23.60 47.92
CA GLY A 197 -23.94 24.71 48.14
C GLY A 197 -24.21 25.58 46.90
N TYR A 198 -23.60 25.27 45.75
CA TYR A 198 -23.80 25.97 44.49
C TYR A 198 -24.20 24.99 43.37
N THR A 199 -25.11 25.43 42.51
CA THR A 199 -25.46 24.70 41.28
C THR A 199 -24.84 25.44 40.09
N ALA A 200 -24.11 24.73 39.25
CA ALA A 200 -23.57 25.31 38.03
C ALA A 200 -24.72 25.78 37.12
N GLY A 201 -24.67 27.05 36.69
CA GLY A 201 -25.63 27.58 35.72
C GLY A 201 -25.46 26.93 34.34
N SER A 202 -26.50 26.99 33.52
CA SER A 202 -26.41 26.64 32.11
C SER A 202 -25.46 27.59 31.38
N ARG A 203 -24.66 27.04 30.45
CA ARG A 203 -23.71 27.77 29.60
C ARG A 203 -24.38 29.00 28.95
N TYR A 204 -23.95 30.22 29.29
CA TYR A 204 -24.28 31.44 28.52
C TYR A 204 -23.54 31.40 27.16
N PRO A 205 -24.11 31.97 26.08
CA PRO A 205 -24.15 31.31 24.78
C PRO A 205 -22.84 31.34 24.00
N SER A 206 -22.78 30.36 23.10
CA SER A 206 -21.99 30.31 21.87
C SER A 206 -21.70 31.67 21.24
N GLU A 207 -20.49 32.19 21.43
CA GLU A 207 -19.85 32.84 20.29
C GLU A 207 -19.51 31.71 19.33
N SER A 208 -20.06 31.81 18.13
CA SER A 208 -19.85 30.91 17.02
C SER A 208 -18.38 30.46 16.99
N ASP A 209 -18.15 29.16 17.14
CA ASP A 209 -16.89 28.50 16.76
C ASP A 209 -16.74 28.53 15.21
N SER A 210 -16.96 29.68 14.60
CA SER A 210 -16.68 29.99 13.20
C SER A 210 -15.61 31.08 13.17
N PHE A 211 -14.37 30.65 13.17
CA PHE A 211 -13.29 31.48 12.67
C PHE A 211 -13.35 31.39 11.14
N ASN A 212 -13.80 32.46 10.48
CA ASN A 212 -13.64 32.66 9.03
C ASN A 212 -12.15 32.74 8.67
#